data_AF-A0A6J4JJ14-F1
#
_entry.id   AF-A0A6J4JJ14-F1
#
_cell.length_a   1.000
_cell.length_b   1.000
_cell.length_c   1.000
_cell.angle_alpha   90.00
_cell.angle_beta   90.00
_cell.angle_gamma   90.00
#
_symmetry.space_group_name_H-M   'P 1'
#
loop_
_entity.id
_entity.type
_entity.pdbx_description
1 polymer ?
#
loop_
_entity_poly.entity_id
_entity_poly.type
_entity_poly.pdbx_seq_one_letter_code
_entity_poly.pdbx_strand_id
1 'polypeptide(L)'
;MKPLPTVFTLVPSGQIMTGLPSSAGVRLLAFRRWSDGRVEVDGFPAETDVCEDLAAHMDPNVVRLERGRLYVTAANGHAVYVSVGPSPLRGCVRYGRLYLRQPGNGQRAGGGQRAVS
;
A
#
# COMPACT_ATOMS: atom_id res chain seq x y z
N MET A 1 -1.17 32.28 -6.92
CA MET A 1 -0.10 31.60 -6.16
C MET A 1 -0.36 30.11 -6.23
N LYS A 2 0.61 29.31 -6.68
CA LYS A 2 0.44 27.85 -6.79
C LYS A 2 0.98 27.22 -5.50
N PRO A 3 0.13 26.76 -4.58
CA PRO A 3 0.58 26.14 -3.34
C PRO A 3 1.37 24.87 -3.66
N LEU A 4 2.50 24.70 -2.97
CA LEU A 4 3.39 23.55 -3.14
C LEU A 4 2.76 22.32 -2.47
N PRO A 5 2.78 21.16 -3.14
CA PRO A 5 2.27 19.94 -2.54
C PRO A 5 3.11 19.57 -1.31
N THR A 6 2.45 19.21 -0.21
CA THR A 6 3.13 18.68 0.98
C THR A 6 3.26 17.17 0.83
N VAL A 7 4.49 16.67 0.81
CA VAL A 7 4.76 15.23 0.76
C VAL A 7 5.01 14.73 2.18
N PHE A 8 4.33 13.65 2.58
CA PHE A 8 4.53 13.00 3.87
C PHE A 8 4.56 11.49 3.71
N THR A 9 5.31 10.83 4.58
CA THR A 9 5.46 9.37 4.61
C THR A 9 4.88 8.82 5.90
N LEU A 10 4.39 7.59 5.85
CA LEU A 10 4.02 6.84 7.05
C LEU A 10 5.28 6.38 7.79
N VAL A 11 5.95 7.27 8.51
CA VAL A 11 7.11 6.98 9.38
C VAL A 11 6.74 7.08 10.86
N PRO A 12 7.24 6.18 11.73
CA PRO A 12 6.91 6.20 13.15
C PRO A 12 7.22 7.56 13.80
N SER A 13 6.24 8.13 14.50
CA SER A 13 6.39 9.37 15.26
C SER A 13 7.33 9.17 16.44
N GLY A 14 8.49 9.86 16.44
CA GLY A 14 9.50 9.78 17.50
C GLY A 14 10.91 9.45 17.03
N GLN A 15 11.10 9.07 15.76
CA GLN A 15 12.43 8.96 15.14
C GLN A 15 12.66 10.12 14.18
N ILE A 16 13.21 11.23 14.69
CA ILE A 16 14.02 12.10 13.84
C ILE A 16 15.17 11.21 13.34
N MET A 17 15.27 11.05 12.01
CA MET A 17 16.22 10.19 11.29
C MET A 17 17.69 10.46 11.65
N THR A 18 18.12 10.06 12.83
CA THR A 18 19.54 9.93 13.19
C THR A 18 19.87 8.45 13.13
N GLY A 19 20.09 7.95 11.91
CA GLY A 19 20.72 6.65 11.71
C GLY A 19 19.81 5.45 11.43
N LEU A 20 18.73 5.63 10.65
CA LEU A 20 18.29 4.49 9.82
C LEU A 20 19.45 4.20 8.85
N PRO A 21 20.11 3.03 8.89
CA PRO A 21 21.03 2.69 7.83
C PRO A 21 20.24 2.79 6.53
N SER A 22 20.75 3.55 5.57
CA SER A 22 20.24 3.67 4.20
C SER A 22 20.28 2.33 3.43
N SER A 23 20.34 1.18 4.12
CA SER A 23 20.68 -0.10 3.57
C SER A 23 19.60 -1.13 3.89
N ALA A 24 18.90 -1.51 2.82
CA ALA A 24 18.15 -2.75 2.63
C ALA A 24 16.81 -2.93 3.39
N GLY A 25 15.72 -2.46 2.77
CA GLY A 25 14.47 -3.23 2.79
C GLY A 25 13.25 -2.62 3.48
N VAL A 26 13.30 -1.36 3.94
CA VAL A 26 12.11 -0.64 4.40
C VAL A 26 11.36 -0.08 3.18
N ARG A 27 10.05 -0.31 3.10
CA ARG A 27 9.19 0.21 2.04
C ARG A 27 8.10 1.07 2.66
N LEU A 28 7.94 2.31 2.21
CA LEU A 28 6.97 3.23 2.80
C LEU A 28 6.00 3.75 1.74
N LEU A 29 4.77 4.04 2.18
CA LEU A 29 3.82 4.81 1.38
C LEU A 29 4.17 6.30 1.50
N ALA A 30 4.36 6.93 0.34
CA ALA A 30 4.56 8.37 0.20
C ALA A 30 3.29 9.01 -0.33
N PHE A 31 2.73 9.91 0.46
CA PHE A 31 1.51 10.65 0.15
C PHE A 31 1.85 12.08 -0.22
N ARG A 32 1.07 12.63 -1.14
CA ARG A 32 1.15 14.01 -1.59
C ARG A 32 -0.19 14.67 -1.35
N ARG A 33 -0.22 15.70 -0.50
CA ARG A 33 -1.41 16.52 -0.28
C ARG A 33 -1.35 17.78 -1.12
N TRP A 34 -2.38 17.97 -1.93
CA TRP A 34 -2.63 19.15 -2.71
C TRP A 34 -3.42 20.18 -1.89
N SER A 35 -3.38 21.43 -2.32
CA SER A 35 -4.02 22.54 -1.62
C SER A 35 -5.53 22.54 -1.63
N ASP A 36 -6.13 21.86 -2.60
CA ASP A 36 -7.57 21.61 -2.67
C ASP A 36 -8.01 20.47 -1.73
N GLY A 37 -7.08 19.92 -0.94
CA GLY A 37 -7.33 18.85 0.01
C GLY A 37 -7.18 17.45 -0.59
N ARG A 38 -6.96 17.31 -1.90
CA ARG A 38 -6.74 16.00 -2.52
C ARG A 38 -5.46 15.36 -2.00
N VAL A 39 -5.51 14.06 -1.75
CA VAL A 39 -4.34 13.27 -1.37
C VAL A 39 -4.06 12.26 -2.47
N GLU A 40 -2.86 12.27 -3.03
CA GLU A 40 -2.36 11.27 -3.97
C GLU A 40 -1.29 10.42 -3.30
N VAL A 41 -1.09 9.19 -3.78
CA VAL A 41 0.05 8.37 -3.38
C VAL A 41 1.04 8.31 -4.54
N ASP A 42 2.34 8.44 -4.29
CA ASP A 42 3.36 8.39 -5.38
C ASP A 42 3.36 7.03 -6.08
N GLY A 43 2.91 5.98 -5.38
CA GLY A 43 2.61 4.69 -5.93
C GLY A 43 2.07 3.74 -4.87
N PHE A 44 1.45 2.66 -5.33
CA PHE A 44 1.04 1.57 -4.46
C PHE A 44 2.11 0.47 -4.56
N PRO A 45 3.09 0.40 -3.66
CA PRO A 45 4.11 -0.65 -3.69
C PRO A 45 3.48 -2.01 -3.41
N ALA A 46 4.16 -3.08 -3.83
CA ALA A 46 3.73 -4.45 -3.54
C ALA A 46 3.79 -4.77 -2.04
N GLU A 47 4.69 -4.11 -1.29
CA GLU A 47 4.82 -4.24 0.15
C GLU A 47 5.11 -2.86 0.76
N THR A 48 4.63 -2.63 1.98
CA THR A 48 4.91 -1.44 2.76
C THR A 48 4.97 -1.78 4.25
N ASP A 49 5.85 -1.11 4.96
CA ASP A 49 5.97 -1.12 6.40
C ASP A 49 5.08 0.00 6.96
N VAL A 50 4.19 -0.32 7.89
CA VAL A 50 3.25 0.65 8.49
C VAL A 50 3.15 0.40 9.98
N CYS A 51 3.25 1.48 10.76
CA CYS A 51 3.05 1.46 12.21
C CYS A 51 1.58 1.73 12.49
N GLU A 52 0.90 0.80 13.16
CA GLU A 52 -0.56 0.87 13.34
C GLU A 52 -0.98 2.13 14.11
N ASP A 53 -0.20 2.54 15.12
CA ASP A 53 -0.41 3.79 15.85
C ASP A 53 -0.43 5.00 14.91
N LEU A 54 0.49 5.05 13.93
CA LEU A 54 0.54 6.15 12.98
C LEU A 54 -0.64 6.10 12.00
N ALA A 55 -1.01 4.90 11.54
CA ALA A 55 -2.19 4.73 10.70
C ALA A 55 -3.46 5.20 11.43
N ALA A 56 -3.56 5.00 12.74
CA ALA A 56 -4.68 5.47 13.55
C ALA A 56 -4.76 7.01 13.69
N HIS A 57 -3.65 7.72 13.52
CA HIS A 57 -3.61 9.19 13.53
C HIS A 57 -3.85 9.81 12.15
N MET A 58 -3.91 9.00 11.09
CA MET A 58 -4.19 9.49 9.74
C MET A 58 -5.69 9.67 9.50
N ASP A 59 -6.03 10.45 8.48
CA ASP A 59 -7.42 10.59 8.03
C ASP A 59 -7.97 9.19 7.64
N PRO A 60 -9.05 8.71 8.29
CA PRO A 60 -9.62 7.39 8.02
C PRO A 60 -10.18 7.25 6.60
N ASN A 61 -10.45 8.37 5.91
CA ASN A 61 -10.84 8.36 4.50
C ASN A 61 -9.65 8.11 3.57
N VAL A 62 -8.42 8.31 4.04
CA VAL A 62 -7.17 8.11 3.29
C VAL A 62 -6.51 6.79 3.68
N VAL A 63 -6.36 6.53 4.98
CA VAL A 63 -5.82 5.28 5.50
C VAL A 63 -6.65 4.80 6.67
N ARG A 64 -7.09 3.56 6.59
CA ARG A 64 -7.80 2.89 7.69
C ARG A 64 -7.31 1.47 7.85
N LEU A 65 -7.28 1.02 9.10
CA LEU A 65 -6.93 -0.34 9.48
C LEU A 65 -8.18 -1.03 10.01
N GLU A 66 -8.64 -2.08 9.33
CA GLU A 66 -9.83 -2.83 9.72
C GLU A 66 -9.57 -4.32 9.62
N ARG A 67 -9.82 -5.06 10.72
CA ARG A 67 -9.70 -6.52 10.77
C ARG A 67 -8.33 -7.02 10.25
N GLY A 68 -7.25 -6.32 10.61
CA GLY A 68 -5.88 -6.64 10.19
C GLY A 68 -5.56 -6.32 8.73
N ARG A 69 -6.43 -5.58 8.03
CA ARG A 69 -6.22 -5.12 6.66
C ARG A 69 -6.01 -3.62 6.64
N LEU A 70 -5.00 -3.19 5.89
CA LEU A 70 -4.72 -1.79 5.64
C LEU A 70 -5.41 -1.39 4.33
N TYR A 71 -6.28 -0.40 4.40
CA TYR A 71 -6.92 0.20 3.24
C TYR A 71 -6.31 1.57 3.00
N VAL A 72 -5.90 1.81 1.77
CA VAL A 72 -5.36 3.09 1.32
C VAL A 72 -6.22 3.61 0.19
N THR A 73 -6.74 4.81 0.35
CA THR A 73 -7.57 5.54 -0.60
C THR A 73 -6.90 6.85 -0.92
N ALA A 74 -6.68 7.10 -2.21
CA ALA A 74 -6.08 8.31 -2.73
C ALA A 74 -6.80 8.73 -4.00
N ALA A 75 -6.62 9.99 -4.41
CA ALA A 75 -7.24 10.53 -5.62
C ALA A 75 -6.83 9.77 -6.90
N ASN A 76 -5.67 9.12 -6.88
CA ASN A 76 -5.16 8.31 -7.99
C ASN A 76 -5.44 6.80 -7.84
N GLY A 77 -6.21 6.37 -6.83
CA GLY A 77 -6.69 4.99 -6.72
C GLY A 77 -6.83 4.46 -5.30
N HIS A 78 -7.07 3.16 -5.20
CA HIS A 78 -7.24 2.46 -3.95
C HIS A 78 -6.39 1.20 -3.91
N ALA A 79 -5.87 0.85 -2.73
CA ALA A 79 -5.19 -0.41 -2.50
C ALA A 79 -5.56 -1.00 -1.15
N VAL A 80 -5.58 -2.33 -1.09
CA VAL A 80 -5.78 -3.10 0.13
C VAL A 80 -4.53 -3.90 0.37
N TYR A 81 -4.08 -3.93 1.62
CA TYR A 81 -2.93 -4.71 2.04
C TYR A 81 -3.28 -5.61 3.23
N VAL A 82 -2.54 -6.71 3.36
CA VAL A 82 -2.65 -7.69 4.45
C VAL A 82 -1.31 -7.86 5.13
N SER A 83 -1.29 -8.15 6.44
CA SER A 83 -0.06 -8.39 7.17
C SER A 83 0.71 -9.59 6.58
N VAL A 84 1.98 -9.39 6.26
CA VAL A 84 2.88 -10.45 5.76
C VAL A 84 4.04 -10.75 6.72
N GLY A 85 4.15 -10.02 7.82
CA GLY A 85 5.13 -10.31 8.87
C GLY A 85 5.55 -9.07 9.67
N PRO A 86 6.54 -9.25 10.58
CA PRO A 86 7.11 -8.13 11.32
C PRO A 86 7.86 -7.18 10.38
N SER A 87 7.77 -5.87 10.67
CA SER A 87 8.61 -4.88 10.01
C SER A 87 10.00 -4.82 10.66
N PRO A 88 11.06 -4.46 9.91
CA PRO A 88 12.32 -4.01 10.49
C PRO A 88 12.17 -2.73 11.34
N LEU A 89 11.07 -1.98 11.20
CA LEU A 89 10.76 -0.85 12.08
C LEU A 89 10.08 -1.35 13.36
N ARG A 90 10.59 -0.91 14.53
CA ARG A 90 10.00 -1.27 15.83
C ARG A 90 8.57 -0.76 15.94
N GLY A 91 7.66 -1.65 16.34
CA GLY A 91 6.24 -1.33 16.51
C GLY A 91 5.47 -1.22 15.19
N CYS A 92 6.05 -1.64 14.07
CA CYS A 92 5.42 -1.58 12.76
C CYS A 92 5.26 -2.99 12.17
N VAL A 93 4.30 -3.13 11.26
CA VAL A 93 3.96 -4.38 10.59
C VAL A 93 4.25 -4.22 9.11
N ARG A 94 4.75 -5.28 8.49
CA ARG A 94 4.88 -5.33 7.04
C ARG A 94 3.58 -5.80 6.42
N TYR A 95 3.09 -5.04 5.46
CA TYR A 95 1.87 -5.30 4.71
C TYR A 95 2.17 -5.56 3.24
N GLY A 96 1.59 -6.63 2.69
CA GLY A 96 1.64 -6.98 1.27
C GLY A 96 0.35 -6.60 0.55
N ARG A 97 0.45 -6.02 -0.64
CA ARG A 97 -0.70 -5.59 -1.44
C ARG A 97 -1.48 -6.80 -1.93
N LEU A 98 -2.78 -6.77 -1.68
CA LEU A 98 -3.70 -7.80 -2.13
C LEU A 98 -4.03 -7.57 -3.61
N TYR A 99 -3.65 -8.52 -4.46
CA TYR A 99 -4.10 -8.58 -5.85
C TYR A 99 -5.22 -9.61 -5.92
N LEU A 100 -6.44 -9.18 -6.25
CA LEU A 100 -7.47 -10.12 -6.66
C LEU A 100 -7.01 -10.72 -8.00
N ARG A 101 -6.78 -12.04 -8.05
CA ARG A 101 -6.75 -12.72 -9.35
C ARG A 101 -8.11 -12.49 -9.98
N GLN A 102 -8.15 -11.81 -11.12
CA GLN A 102 -9.32 -11.96 -12.00
C GLN A 102 -9.47 -13.46 -12.28
N PRO A 103 -10.64 -14.07 -12.04
CA PRO A 103 -10.88 -15.41 -12.54
C PRO A 103 -10.68 -15.35 -14.05
N GLY A 104 -9.61 -15.98 -14.53
CA GLY A 104 -9.30 -16.02 -15.95
C GLY A 104 -10.52 -16.59 -16.67
N ASN A 105 -11.02 -15.85 -17.66
CA ASN A 105 -11.97 -16.38 -18.63
C ASN A 105 -11.42 -17.71 -19.11
N GLY A 106 -12.09 -18.80 -18.72
CA GLY A 106 -11.72 -20.14 -19.11
C GLY A 106 -11.62 -20.20 -20.62
N GLN A 107 -10.39 -20.28 -21.12
CA GLN A 107 -10.13 -20.72 -22.48
C GLN A 107 -10.78 -22.11 -22.58
N ARG A 108 -11.98 -22.13 -23.16
CA ARG A 108 -12.69 -23.33 -23.60
C ARG A 108 -11.78 -23.95 -24.67
N ALA A 109 -10.79 -24.73 -24.24
CA ALA A 109 -10.08 -25.64 -25.10
C ALA A 109 -11.12 -26.67 -25.55
N GLY A 110 -11.66 -26.45 -26.75
CA GLY A 110 -12.61 -27.32 -27.40
C GLY A 110 -12.00 -28.72 -27.49
N GLY A 111 -12.56 -29.64 -26.70
CA GLY A 111 -12.45 -31.06 -26.96
C GLY A 111 -13.15 -31.34 -28.29
N GLY A 112 -12.35 -31.68 -29.30
CA GLY A 112 -12.80 -32.15 -30.60
C GLY A 112 -11.92 -33.31 -31.03
N GLN A 113 -12.14 -34.47 -30.42
CA GLN A 113 -11.61 -35.74 -30.90
C GLN A 113 -12.41 -36.16 -32.15
N ARG A 114 -11.71 -36.30 -33.27
CA ARG A 114 -12.08 -37.04 -34.50
C ARG A 114 -10.81 -37.05 -35.37
N ALA A 115 -10.34 -38.09 -36.03
CA ALA A 115 -10.90 -39.38 -36.43
C ALA A 115 -9.69 -40.31 -36.71
N VAL A 116 -9.74 -41.59 -36.31
CA VAL A 116 -9.71 -42.74 -37.24
C VAL A 116 -9.40 -42.43 -38.70
N SER A 117 -8.20 -42.83 -39.16
CA SER A 117 -7.97 -43.76 -40.27
C SER A 117 -6.51 -44.21 -40.26
#